data_AF-A0A4R8LJC3-F1
#
_entry.id   AF-A0A4R8LJC3-F1
#
_cell.length_a   1.000
_cell.length_b   1.000
_cell.length_c   1.000
_cell.angle_alpha   90.00
_cell.angle_beta   90.00
_cell.angle_gamma   90.00
#
_symmetry.space_group_name_H-M   'P 1'
#
loop_
_entity.id
_entity.type
_entity.pdbx_description
1 polymer ?
#
loop_
_entity_poly.entity_id
_entity_poly.type
_entity_poly.pdbx_seq_one_letter_code
_entity_poly.pdbx_strand_id
1 'polypeptide(L)'
;MKLVGTDIYLRFLEESDATAKLELNLRNRAFFETYLTTRSEDFYTTEYQVNSIKSSIAKMEQDAEYVFGVFLTSTDALIGIVSLTEVMRGP
;
A
#
# COMPACT_ATOMS: atom_id res chain seq x y z
N MET A 1 -12.36 -5.31 -3.34
CA MET A 1 -13.07 -5.15 -2.05
C MET A 1 -12.95 -3.70 -1.60
N LYS A 2 -14.03 -3.08 -1.10
CA LYS A 2 -14.03 -1.73 -0.51
C LYS A 2 -14.72 -1.78 0.85
N LEU A 3 -14.01 -1.35 1.90
CA LEU A 3 -14.53 -1.22 3.27
C LEU A 3 -14.69 0.26 3.57
N VAL A 4 -15.87 0.71 3.96
CA VAL A 4 -16.17 2.14 4.15
C VAL A 4 -16.43 2.40 5.62
N GLY A 5 -15.62 3.27 6.22
CA GLY A 5 -15.87 3.87 7.53
C GLY A 5 -16.40 5.31 7.40
N THR A 6 -16.40 6.05 8.51
CA THR A 6 -16.89 7.44 8.53
C THR A 6 -15.97 8.39 7.74
N ASP A 7 -14.69 8.43 8.10
CA ASP A 7 -13.72 9.40 7.53
C ASP A 7 -12.75 8.78 6.52
N ILE A 8 -12.70 7.45 6.49
CA ILE A 8 -11.79 6.68 5.65
C ILE A 8 -12.50 5.51 4.99
N TYR A 9 -11.96 5.07 3.85
CA TYR A 9 -12.27 3.78 3.27
C TYR A 9 -10.97 3.02 2.93
N LEU A 10 -11.08 1.70 2.94
CA LEU A 10 -10.01 0.79 2.53
C LEU A 10 -10.39 0.15 1.21
N ARG A 11 -9.44 0.10 0.27
CA ARG A 11 -9.54 -0.76 -0.91
C ARG A 11 -8.16 -1.30 -1.26
N PHE A 12 -8.12 -2.38 -2.03
CA PHE A 12 -6.87 -2.85 -2.61
C PHE A 12 -6.24 -1.73 -3.46
N LEU A 13 -4.91 -1.68 -3.46
CA LEU A 13 -4.17 -0.80 -4.34
C LEU A 13 -4.26 -1.32 -5.77
N GLU A 14 -4.34 -0.40 -6.72
CA GLU A 14 -4.31 -0.63 -8.15
C GLU A 14 -3.08 0.07 -8.74
N GLU A 15 -2.64 -0.32 -9.94
CA GLU A 15 -1.42 0.26 -10.54
C GLU A 15 -1.47 1.80 -10.65
N SER A 16 -2.66 2.36 -10.86
CA SER A 16 -2.89 3.82 -10.89
C SER A 16 -2.55 4.52 -9.56
N ASP A 17 -2.49 3.80 -8.45
CA ASP A 17 -2.13 4.36 -7.14
C ASP A 17 -0.62 4.46 -6.92
N ALA A 18 0.21 3.96 -7.84
CA ALA A 18 1.65 3.93 -7.67
C ALA A 18 2.25 5.32 -7.38
N THR A 19 1.77 6.35 -8.08
CA THR A 19 2.20 7.74 -7.85
C THR A 19 1.79 8.22 -6.46
N ALA A 20 0.53 8.00 -6.05
CA ALA A 20 0.06 8.40 -4.72
C ALA A 20 0.81 7.66 -3.60
N LYS A 21 1.14 6.39 -3.82
CA LYS A 21 1.95 5.58 -2.90
C LYS A 21 3.39 6.09 -2.82
N LEU A 22 3.98 6.48 -3.94
CA LEU A 22 5.31 7.09 -3.96
C LEU A 22 5.32 8.40 -3.16
N GLU A 23 4.36 9.29 -3.42
CA GLU A 23 4.24 10.57 -2.71
C GLU A 23 4.03 10.38 -1.21
N LEU A 24 3.20 9.41 -0.81
CA LEU A 24 3.01 9.05 0.60
C LEU A 24 4.34 8.66 1.26
N ASN A 25 5.14 7.81 0.59
CA ASN A 25 6.42 7.36 1.13
C ASN A 25 7.47 8.48 1.16
N LEU A 26 7.55 9.30 0.11
CA LEU A 26 8.48 10.44 0.05
C LEU A 26 8.17 11.48 1.13
N ARG A 27 6.89 11.89 1.27
CA ARG A 27 6.46 12.88 2.25
C ARG A 27 6.73 12.43 3.69
N ASN A 28 6.70 11.13 3.94
CA ASN A 28 6.90 10.55 5.28
C ASN A 28 8.27 9.90 5.48
N ARG A 29 9.20 10.00 4.51
CA ARG A 29 10.48 9.27 4.51
C ARG A 29 11.24 9.40 5.83
N ALA A 30 11.48 10.63 6.29
CA ALA A 30 12.21 10.89 7.54
C ALA A 30 11.50 10.30 8.78
N PHE A 31 10.17 10.37 8.81
CA PHE A 31 9.37 9.81 9.90
C PHE A 31 9.39 8.26 9.87
N PHE A 32 9.21 7.65 8.70
CA PHE A 32 9.22 6.21 8.52
C PHE A 32 10.57 5.58 8.84
N GLU A 33 11.68 6.20 8.43
CA GLU A 33 13.03 5.71 8.74
C GLU A 33 13.36 5.72 10.26
N THR A 34 12.55 6.40 11.09
CA THR A 34 12.68 6.35 12.55
C THR A 34 12.18 5.02 13.14
N TYR A 35 11.21 4.36 12.47
CA TYR A 35 10.52 3.17 12.99
C TYR A 35 10.63 1.94 12.08
N LEU A 36 10.99 2.13 10.82
CA LEU A 36 11.08 1.10 9.80
C LEU A 36 12.51 0.99 9.29
N THR A 37 12.85 -0.17 8.73
CA THR A 37 14.13 -0.37 8.05
C THR A 37 14.28 0.64 6.90
N THR A 38 15.44 1.28 6.84
CA THR A 38 15.82 2.16 5.74
C THR A 38 15.63 1.46 4.39
N ARG A 39 15.02 2.17 3.44
CA ARG A 39 14.76 1.67 2.09
C ARG A 39 15.85 2.15 1.14
N SER A 40 16.15 1.36 0.11
CA SER A 40 17.01 1.80 -0.99
C SER A 40 16.36 2.93 -1.78
N GLU A 41 17.14 3.69 -2.55
CA GLU A 41 16.59 4.74 -3.42
C GLU A 41 15.60 4.21 -4.45
N ASP A 42 15.79 2.97 -4.93
CA ASP A 42 14.87 2.31 -5.86
C ASP A 42 13.44 2.24 -5.31
N PHE A 43 13.28 2.10 -3.98
CA PHE A 43 11.96 2.12 -3.34
C PHE A 43 11.21 3.42 -3.63
N TYR A 44 11.93 4.53 -3.78
CA TYR A 44 11.35 5.85 -4.04
C TYR A 44 11.24 6.16 -5.55
N THR A 45 10.99 5.14 -6.36
CA THR A 45 10.70 5.28 -7.79
C THR A 45 9.27 4.82 -8.11
N THR A 46 8.64 5.45 -9.10
CA THR A 46 7.30 5.04 -9.55
C THR A 46 7.31 3.60 -10.05
N GLU A 47 8.39 3.20 -10.75
CA GLU A 47 8.57 1.83 -11.26
C GLU A 47 8.52 0.80 -10.13
N TYR A 48 9.27 1.02 -9.04
CA TYR A 48 9.22 0.14 -7.89
C TYR A 48 7.82 0.07 -7.28
N GLN A 49 7.12 1.20 -7.16
CA GLN A 49 5.78 1.22 -6.58
C GLN A 49 4.76 0.47 -7.44
N VAL A 50 4.83 0.60 -8.77
CA VAL A 50 4.03 -0.20 -9.72
C VAL A 50 4.32 -1.68 -9.53
N ASN A 51 5.60 -2.08 -9.52
CA ASN A 51 6.00 -3.48 -9.37
C ASN A 51 5.58 -4.06 -8.02
N SER A 52 5.68 -3.27 -6.95
CA SER A 52 5.20 -3.64 -5.62
C SER A 52 3.68 -3.87 -5.60
N ILE A 53 2.90 -3.03 -6.27
CA ILE A 53 1.44 -3.19 -6.36
C ILE A 53 1.09 -4.44 -7.18
N LYS A 54 1.72 -4.65 -8.33
CA LYS A 54 1.56 -5.88 -9.14
C LYS A 54 1.85 -7.14 -8.34
N SER A 55 2.95 -7.14 -7.58
CA SER A 55 3.31 -8.27 -6.71
C SER A 55 2.25 -8.51 -5.63
N SER A 56 1.72 -7.44 -5.02
CA SER A 56 0.65 -7.58 -4.02
C SER A 56 -0.66 -8.12 -4.59
N ILE A 57 -1.02 -7.72 -5.81
CA ILE A 57 -2.20 -8.25 -6.53
C ILE A 57 -2.01 -9.75 -6.80
N ALA A 58 -0.85 -10.15 -7.32
CA ALA A 58 -0.56 -11.55 -7.60
C ALA A 58 -0.56 -12.44 -6.33
N LYS A 59 -0.07 -11.92 -5.20
CA LYS A 59 -0.14 -12.63 -3.91
C LYS A 59 -1.55 -12.69 -3.32
N MET A 60 -2.35 -11.66 -3.55
CA MET A 60 -3.76 -11.63 -3.17
C MET A 60 -4.56 -12.69 -3.93
N GLU A 61 -4.31 -12.86 -5.24
CA GLU A 61 -4.92 -13.94 -6.04
C GLU A 61 -4.56 -15.35 -5.53
N GLN A 62 -3.41 -15.47 -4.86
CA GLN A 62 -2.93 -16.70 -4.23
C GLN A 62 -3.34 -16.83 -2.75
N ASP A 63 -4.18 -15.92 -2.24
CA ASP A 63 -4.59 -15.89 -0.83
C ASP A 63 -3.42 -15.81 0.18
N ALA A 64 -2.29 -15.21 -0.22
CA ALA A 64 -1.07 -15.13 0.58
C ALA A 64 -0.81 -13.74 1.20
N GLU A 65 -1.41 -12.69 0.65
CA GLU A 65 -1.23 -11.31 1.10
C GLU A 65 -2.43 -10.44 0.71
N TYR A 66 -2.77 -9.45 1.53
CA TYR A 66 -3.78 -8.45 1.20
C TYR A 66 -3.25 -7.05 1.54
N VAL A 67 -3.02 -6.22 0.54
CA VAL A 67 -2.51 -4.84 0.72
C VAL A 67 -3.60 -3.84 0.38
N PHE A 68 -4.01 -3.04 1.37
CA PHE A 68 -5.01 -2.00 1.22
C PHE A 68 -4.38 -0.62 1.31
N GLY A 69 -4.83 0.28 0.44
CA GLY A 69 -4.68 1.71 0.67
C GLY A 69 -5.73 2.19 1.67
N VAL A 70 -5.34 3.13 2.53
CA VAL A 70 -6.22 3.89 3.42
C VAL A 70 -6.47 5.23 2.77
N PHE A 71 -7.71 5.49 2.40
CA PHE A 71 -8.11 6.69 1.66
C PHE A 71 -9.06 7.55 2.47
N LEU A 72 -8.93 8.87 2.40
CA LEU A 72 -9.92 9.80 2.95
C LEU A 72 -11.22 9.76 2.14
N THR A 73 -12.36 9.70 2.81
CA THR A 73 -13.68 9.74 2.13
C THR A 73 -13.97 11.09 1.49
N SER A 74 -13.36 12.18 1.97
CA SER A 74 -13.61 13.54 1.51
C SER A 74 -12.86 13.93 0.24
N THR A 75 -11.73 13.29 -0.05
CA THR A 75 -10.80 13.70 -1.12
C THR A 75 -10.28 12.56 -1.97
N ASP A 76 -10.60 11.31 -1.62
CA ASP A 76 -9.99 10.10 -2.18
C ASP A 76 -8.46 10.07 -2.08
N ALA A 77 -7.86 10.89 -1.22
CA ALA A 77 -6.41 10.93 -1.03
C ALA A 77 -5.92 9.70 -0.28
N LEU A 78 -4.87 9.05 -0.80
CA LEU A 78 -4.15 7.98 -0.11
C LEU A 78 -3.35 8.55 1.06
N ILE A 79 -3.74 8.19 2.28
CA ILE A 79 -3.12 8.69 3.52
C ILE A 79 -2.36 7.61 4.31
N GLY A 80 -2.48 6.35 3.91
CA GLY A 80 -1.83 5.25 4.60
C GLY A 80 -1.94 3.93 3.83
N ILE A 81 -1.25 2.91 4.32
CA ILE A 81 -1.32 1.54 3.82
C ILE A 81 -1.50 0.62 5.02
N VAL A 82 -2.37 -0.38 4.88
CA VAL A 82 -2.51 -1.48 5.84
C VAL A 82 -2.40 -2.79 5.07
N SER A 83 -1.63 -3.73 5.61
CA SER A 83 -1.38 -5.01 4.95
C SER A 83 -1.57 -6.17 5.90
N LEU A 84 -2.17 -7.24 5.39
CA LEU A 84 -2.12 -8.58 5.95
C LEU A 84 -1.09 -9.36 5.15
N THR A 85 0.04 -9.70 5.77
CA THR A 85 1.15 -10.40 5.13
C THR A 85 1.32 -11.78 5.74
N GLU A 86 1.99 -12.70 5.03
CA GLU A 86 2.25 -14.06 5.49
C GLU A 86 0.96 -14.84 5.82
N VAL A 87 -0.08 -14.65 5.00
CA VAL A 87 -1.34 -15.38 5.15
C VAL A 87 -1.11 -16.83 4.75
N MET A 88 -1.40 -17.75 5.66
CA MET A 88 -1.34 -19.19 5.42
C MET A 88 -2.73 -19.79 5.55
N ARG A 89 -3.15 -20.56 4.55
CA ARG A 89 -4.35 -21.39 4.63
C ARG A 89 -3.96 -22.82 5.02
N GLY A 90 -4.54 -23.32 6.10
CA GLY A 90 -4.35 -24.70 6.54
C GLY A 90 -5.00 -25.70 5.57
N PRO A 91 -4.66 -27.00 5.71
CA PRO A 91 -5.30 -28.08 4.97
C PRO A 91 -6.79 -28.24 5.30
#